data_AF-A0A497JHX5-F1
#
_entry.id   AF-A0A497JHX5-F1
#
_cell.length_a   1.000
_cell.length_b   1.000
_cell.length_c   1.000
_cell.angle_alpha   90.00
_cell.angle_beta   90.00
_cell.angle_gamma   90.00
#
_symmetry.space_group_name_H-M   'P 1'
#
loop_
_entity.id
_entity.type
_entity.pdbx_description
1 polymer ?
#
loop_
_entity_poly.entity_id
_entity_poly.type
_entity_poly.pdbx_seq_one_letter_code
_entity_poly.pdbx_strand_id
1 'polypeptide(L)'
;MPLAKDVSLKKLAELTEGFSGADLEGLVREAVLLAIKENRMKKTTVKHKHFDKALSKMRPSISESTRKAYEEFKARYAEFTPTYVR
;
A
#
# COMPACT_ATOMS: atom_id res chain seq x y z
N MET A 1 -7.97 -3.40 -13.35
CA MET A 1 -9.01 -3.72 -12.35
C MET A 1 -10.11 -2.66 -12.43
N PRO A 2 -11.37 -3.01 -12.75
CA PRO A 2 -12.47 -2.04 -12.68
C PRO A 2 -12.84 -1.77 -11.21
N LEU A 3 -12.93 -0.49 -10.85
CA LEU A 3 -13.34 -0.01 -9.52
C LEU A 3 -14.81 0.42 -9.54
N ALA A 4 -15.51 0.14 -8.44
CA ALA A 4 -16.88 0.57 -8.26
C ALA A 4 -16.91 2.02 -7.78
N LYS A 5 -18.02 2.71 -8.01
CA LYS A 5 -18.15 4.15 -7.69
C LYS A 5 -18.01 4.46 -6.20
N ASP A 6 -18.23 3.47 -5.32
CA ASP A 6 -18.10 3.58 -3.87
C ASP A 6 -16.64 3.52 -3.39
N VAL A 7 -15.68 3.25 -4.26
CA VAL A 7 -14.27 3.17 -3.87
C VAL A 7 -13.68 4.58 -3.71
N SER A 8 -13.41 4.97 -2.46
CA SER A 8 -12.67 6.18 -2.15
C SER A 8 -11.16 5.92 -2.06
N LEU A 9 -10.39 6.38 -3.05
CA LEU A 9 -8.93 6.30 -3.04
C LEU A 9 -8.31 7.15 -1.93
N LYS A 10 -8.94 8.29 -1.61
CA LYS A 10 -8.48 9.16 -0.51
C LYS A 10 -8.54 8.44 0.83
N LYS A 11 -9.65 7.74 1.11
CA LYS A 11 -9.79 6.95 2.34
C LYS A 11 -8.80 5.78 2.37
N LEU A 12 -8.55 5.13 1.24
CA LEU A 12 -7.54 4.07 1.17
C LEU A 12 -6.15 4.60 1.49
N ALA A 13 -5.77 5.76 0.95
CA ALA A 13 -4.49 6.40 1.26
C ALA A 13 -4.32 6.67 2.76
N GLU A 14 -5.37 7.21 3.42
CA GLU A 14 -5.38 7.44 4.87
C GLU A 14 -5.25 6.15 5.69
N LEU A 15 -5.84 5.05 5.24
CA LEU A 15 -5.78 3.75 5.92
C LEU A 15 -4.48 2.97 5.68
N THR A 16 -3.71 3.34 4.65
CA THR A 16 -2.47 2.65 4.25
C THR A 16 -1.21 3.41 4.65
N GLU A 17 -1.30 4.29 5.66
CA GLU A 17 -0.11 4.95 6.21
C GLU A 17 0.93 3.90 6.64
N GLY A 18 2.17 4.09 6.20
CA GLY A 18 3.27 3.16 6.45
C GLY A 18 3.36 1.95 5.51
N PHE A 19 2.39 1.75 4.61
CA PHE A 19 2.50 0.71 3.58
C PHE A 19 3.56 1.09 2.55
N SER A 20 4.42 0.14 2.20
CA SER A 20 5.31 0.24 1.05
C SER A 20 4.57 0.02 -0.27
N GLY A 21 5.24 0.27 -1.40
CA GLY A 21 4.68 -0.05 -2.72
C GLY A 21 4.30 -1.53 -2.88
N ALA A 22 5.08 -2.44 -2.29
CA ALA A 22 4.79 -3.88 -2.30
C ALA A 22 3.57 -4.23 -1.44
N ASP A 23 3.39 -3.55 -0.29
CA ASP A 23 2.21 -3.74 0.55
C ASP A 23 0.93 -3.27 -0.17
N LEU A 24 1.00 -2.15 -0.88
CA LEU A 24 -0.10 -1.63 -1.69
C LEU A 24 -0.45 -2.56 -2.85
N GLU A 25 0.56 -3.14 -3.53
CA GLU A 25 0.33 -4.15 -4.56
C GLU A 25 -0.39 -5.38 -3.98
N GLY A 26 0.08 -5.88 -2.84
CA GLY A 26 -0.55 -6.98 -2.11
C GLY A 26 -2.01 -6.67 -1.74
N LEU A 27 -2.28 -5.46 -1.27
CA LEU A 27 -3.61 -5.00 -0.90
C LEU A 27 -4.57 -5.02 -2.10
N VAL A 28 -4.13 -4.49 -3.23
CA VAL A 28 -4.93 -4.48 -4.47
C VAL A 28 -5.20 -5.91 -4.93
N ARG A 29 -4.18 -6.78 -4.90
CA ARG A 29 -4.32 -8.18 -5.30
C ARG A 29 -5.32 -8.93 -4.43
N GLU A 30 -5.25 -8.78 -3.12
CA GLU A 30 -6.18 -9.43 -2.18
C GLU A 30 -7.61 -8.90 -2.37
N ALA A 31 -7.80 -7.60 -2.53
CA ALA A 31 -9.11 -7.01 -2.81
C ALA A 31 -9.72 -7.54 -4.11
N VAL A 32 -8.92 -7.74 -5.16
CA VAL A 32 -9.34 -8.36 -6.42
C VAL A 32 -9.77 -9.81 -6.21
N LEU A 33 -8.97 -10.62 -5.49
CA LEU A 33 -9.30 -12.02 -5.21
C LEU A 33 -10.59 -12.15 -4.41
N LEU A 34 -10.80 -11.29 -3.42
CA LEU A 34 -12.04 -11.22 -2.65
C LEU A 34 -13.25 -10.89 -3.53
N ALA A 35 -13.11 -9.94 -4.44
CA ALA A 35 -14.17 -9.58 -5.39
C ALA A 35 -14.52 -10.75 -6.32
N ILE A 36 -13.51 -11.42 -6.87
CA ILE A 36 -13.68 -12.56 -7.78
C ILE A 36 -14.33 -13.73 -7.03
N LYS A 37 -13.90 -14.02 -5.81
CA LYS A 37 -14.47 -15.07 -4.97
C LYS A 37 -15.94 -14.80 -4.64
N GLU A 38 -16.29 -13.55 -4.31
CA GLU A 38 -17.68 -13.14 -4.09
C GLU A 38 -18.55 -13.34 -5.34
N ASN A 39 -18.02 -13.03 -6.53
CA ASN A 39 -18.75 -13.11 -7.79
C ASN A 39 -18.62 -14.48 -8.50
N ARG A 40 -18.25 -15.55 -7.78
CA ARG A 40 -18.11 -16.92 -8.32
C ARG A 40 -17.23 -16.99 -9.56
N MET A 41 -16.05 -16.37 -9.50
CA MET A 41 -15.03 -16.38 -10.58
C MET A 41 -15.44 -15.66 -11.87
N LYS A 42 -16.52 -14.87 -11.86
CA LYS A 42 -16.94 -14.06 -13.01
C LYS A 42 -16.29 -12.68 -12.98
N LYS A 43 -16.13 -12.08 -14.16
CA LYS A 43 -15.68 -10.68 -14.31
C LYS A 43 -16.53 -9.77 -13.41
N THR A 44 -15.86 -9.01 -12.56
CA THR A 44 -16.50 -8.22 -11.50
C THR A 44 -15.77 -6.91 -11.27
N THR A 45 -16.41 -6.03 -10.54
CA THR A 45 -15.90 -4.73 -10.13
C THR A 45 -15.51 -4.78 -8.65
N VAL A 46 -14.36 -4.20 -8.30
CA VAL A 46 -13.89 -4.16 -6.92
C VAL A 46 -14.61 -3.01 -6.19
N LYS A 47 -15.30 -3.36 -5.10
CA LYS A 47 -16.03 -2.46 -4.20
C LYS A 47 -15.17 -2.11 -2.98
N HIS A 48 -15.52 -1.04 -2.27
CA HIS A 48 -14.73 -0.59 -1.12
C HIS A 48 -14.63 -1.66 -0.03
N LYS A 49 -15.71 -2.41 0.22
CA LYS A 49 -15.74 -3.54 1.17
C LYS A 49 -14.68 -4.62 0.93
N HIS A 50 -14.18 -4.79 -0.30
CA HIS A 50 -13.13 -5.77 -0.57
C HIS A 50 -11.78 -5.26 -0.06
N PHE A 51 -11.52 -3.96 -0.17
CA PHE A 51 -10.36 -3.34 0.45
C PHE A 51 -10.46 -3.36 1.97
N ASP A 52 -11.63 -3.06 2.55
CA ASP A 52 -11.82 -3.14 4.01
C ASP A 52 -11.50 -4.54 4.55
N LYS A 53 -11.96 -5.59 3.85
CA LYS A 53 -11.67 -7.00 4.20
C LYS A 53 -10.20 -7.40 4.01
N ALA A 54 -9.52 -6.82 3.03
CA ALA A 54 -8.10 -7.07 2.81
C ALA A 54 -7.27 -6.36 3.90
N LEU A 55 -7.56 -5.08 4.17
CA LEU A 55 -6.92 -4.27 5.22
C LEU A 55 -7.06 -4.91 6.61
N SER A 56 -8.19 -5.55 6.91
CA SER A 56 -8.36 -6.22 8.22
C SER A 56 -7.38 -7.37 8.48
N LYS A 57 -6.67 -7.84 7.44
CA LYS A 57 -5.72 -8.96 7.52
C LYS A 57 -4.29 -8.58 7.18
N MET A 58 -4.06 -7.34 6.71
CA MET A 58 -2.76 -6.89 6.24
C MET A 58 -2.13 -5.92 7.24
N ARG A 59 -0.81 -5.92 7.29
CA ARG A 59 0.00 -4.98 8.08
C ARG A 59 1.15 -4.49 7.20
N PRO A 60 1.69 -3.27 7.45
CA PRO A 60 2.90 -2.82 6.80
C PRO A 60 4.02 -3.85 6.94
N SER A 61 4.71 -4.16 5.85
CA SER A 61 5.85 -5.10 5.89
C SER A 61 7.09 -4.49 6.52
N ILE A 62 7.26 -3.17 6.41
CA ILE A 62 8.37 -2.45 6.99
C ILE A 62 8.00 -2.03 8.42
N SER A 63 8.74 -2.51 9.41
CA SER A 63 8.54 -2.13 10.80
C SER A 63 8.86 -0.66 11.04
N GLU A 64 8.21 -0.07 12.04
CA GLU A 64 8.48 1.31 12.46
C GLU A 64 9.96 1.50 12.88
N SER A 65 10.56 0.50 13.52
CA SER A 65 11.99 0.52 13.89
C SER A 65 12.90 0.61 12.67
N THR A 66 12.60 -0.14 11.60
CA THR A 66 13.37 -0.11 10.35
C THR A 66 13.24 1.26 9.68
N ARG A 67 12.03 1.84 9.70
CA ARG A 67 11.77 3.16 9.14
C ARG A 67 12.56 4.25 9.90
N LYS A 68 12.53 4.22 11.23
CA LYS A 68 13.28 5.15 12.09
C LYS A 68 14.78 5.06 11.87
N ALA A 69 15.34 3.85 11.83
CA ALA A 69 16.76 3.64 11.57
C ALA A 69 17.18 4.24 10.21
N TYR A 70 16.34 4.08 9.17
CA TYR A 70 16.61 4.66 7.87
C TYR A 70 16.48 6.20 7.87
N GLU A 71 15.50 6.76 8.57
CA GLU A 71 15.32 8.21 8.75
C GLU A 71 16.52 8.83 9.49
N GLU A 72 16.99 8.22 10.57
CA GLU A 72 18.18 8.64 11.31
C GLU A 72 19.46 8.56 10.47
N PHE A 73 19.63 7.46 9.75
CA PHE A 73 20.75 7.30 8.82
C PHE A 73 20.72 8.39 7.75
N LYS A 74 19.55 8.64 7.14
CA LYS A 74 19.37 9.70 6.16
C LYS A 74 19.71 11.07 6.76
N ALA A 75 19.22 11.40 7.94
CA ALA A 75 19.51 12.67 8.59
C ALA A 75 21.02 12.86 8.85
N ARG A 76 21.72 11.79 9.23
CA ARG A 76 23.17 11.81 9.51
C ARG A 76 24.03 12.00 8.25
N TYR A 77 23.59 11.49 7.10
CA TYR A 77 24.40 11.44 5.88
C TYR A 77 23.81 12.22 4.70
N ALA A 78 22.67 12.90 4.86
CA ALA A 78 22.03 13.69 3.80
C ALA A 78 22.87 14.89 3.30
N GLU A 79 23.93 15.27 4.03
CA GLU A 79 24.85 16.34 3.61
C GLU A 79 25.94 15.88 2.62
N PHE A 80 26.07 14.58 2.32
CA PHE A 80 27.02 14.15 1.29
C PHE A 80 26.43 14.35 -0.11
N THR A 81 26.51 15.59 -0.61
CA THR A 81 26.47 15.84 -2.05
C THR A 81 27.89 15.66 -2.59
N PRO A 82 28.21 14.60 -3.35
CA PRO A 82 29.47 14.54 -4.05
C PRO A 82 29.44 15.67 -5.09
N THR A 83 30.09 16.79 -4.80
CA THR A 83 30.41 17.79 -5.81
C THR A 83 31.32 17.08 -6.81
N TYR A 84 30.76 16.72 -7.95
CA TYR A 84 31.52 16.20 -9.09
C TYR A 84 32.63 17.22 -9.37
N VAL A 85 33.87 16.83 -9.10
CA VAL A 85 35.03 17.66 -9.42
C VAL A 85 35.02 17.84 -10.93
N ARG A 86 34.93 19.10 -11.37
CA ARG A 86 35.00 19.49 -12.78
C ARG A 86 36.28 19.01 -13.43
#